data_AF-A0A930EX44-F1
#
_entry.id   AF-A0A930EX44-F1
#
_cell.length_a   1.000
_cell.length_b   1.000
_cell.length_c   1.000
_cell.angle_alpha   90.00
_cell.angle_beta   90.00
_cell.angle_gamma   90.00
#
_symmetry.space_group_name_H-M   'P 1'
#
loop_
_entity.id
_entity.type
_entity.pdbx_description
1 polymer ?
#
loop_
_entity_poly.entity_id
_entity_poly.type
_entity_poly.pdbx_seq_one_letter_code
_entity_poly.pdbx_strand_id
1 'polypeptide(L)'
;VGFENHGGQTKAVSNPFGKVLVGHGNTYKGKYEGYMDAQTIATYMHGPLLPKNPAIADEVILRGLNRRYAVEQLEQLQDTLENAAHDAMLKRLNVK
;
A
#
# COMPACT_ATOMS: atom_id res chain seq x y z
N VAL A 1 -5.06 -0.14 2.85
CA VAL A 1 -6.28 -0.98 2.65
C VAL A 1 -6.28 -1.56 1.24
N GLY A 2 -6.56 -2.86 1.11
CA GLY A 2 -6.71 -3.54 -0.17
C GLY A 2 -7.48 -4.84 0.00
N PHE A 3 -7.55 -5.65 -1.05
CA PHE A 3 -8.09 -7.01 -1.01
C PHE A 3 -7.01 -8.01 -1.44
N GLU A 4 -6.96 -9.18 -0.80
CA GLU A 4 -6.05 -10.28 -1.14
C GLU A 4 -6.85 -11.53 -1.54
N ASN A 5 -6.34 -12.28 -2.51
CA ASN A 5 -6.94 -13.46 -3.14
C ASN A 5 -5.91 -14.13 -4.05
N HIS A 6 -4.90 -14.74 -3.44
CA HIS A 6 -3.84 -15.45 -4.15
C HIS A 6 -3.56 -16.79 -3.48
N GLY A 7 -3.22 -17.80 -4.28
CA GLY A 7 -2.69 -19.08 -3.77
C GLY A 7 -1.17 -19.09 -3.60
N GLY A 8 -0.46 -18.14 -4.23
CA GLY A 8 0.99 -18.01 -4.15
C GLY A 8 1.44 -17.63 -2.74
N GLN A 9 2.63 -18.09 -2.35
CA GLN A 9 3.25 -17.73 -1.07
C GLN A 9 4.67 -17.23 -1.30
N THR A 10 4.88 -15.93 -1.11
CA THR A 10 6.18 -15.28 -1.25
C THR A 10 6.94 -15.41 0.07
N LYS A 11 8.09 -16.08 0.04
CA LYS A 11 8.92 -16.36 1.23
C LYS A 11 10.25 -15.61 1.16
N ALA A 12 10.94 -15.53 2.30
CA ALA A 12 12.27 -14.91 2.42
C ALA A 12 12.33 -13.45 1.91
N VAL A 13 11.25 -12.68 2.12
CA VAL A 13 11.20 -11.26 1.78
C VAL A 13 12.03 -10.47 2.79
N SER A 14 13.07 -9.79 2.30
CA SER A 14 14.00 -9.03 3.15
C SER A 14 13.48 -7.64 3.55
N ASN A 15 12.70 -6.99 2.68
CA ASN A 15 12.14 -5.66 2.94
C ASN A 15 10.62 -5.65 2.65
N PRO A 16 9.78 -6.10 3.59
CA PRO A 16 8.35 -6.17 3.36
C PRO A 16 7.76 -4.78 3.17
N PHE A 17 6.73 -4.67 2.33
CA PHE A 17 6.04 -3.41 2.09
C PHE A 17 5.33 -2.90 3.35
N GLY A 18 4.74 -3.80 4.13
CA GLY A 18 4.11 -3.42 5.39
C GLY A 18 3.81 -4.59 6.30
N LYS A 19 3.39 -4.25 7.53
CA LYS A 19 2.85 -5.22 8.49
C LYS A 19 1.36 -5.44 8.21
N VAL A 20 0.95 -6.69 8.24
CA VAL A 20 -0.46 -7.08 8.13
C VAL A 20 -1.17 -6.77 9.44
N LEU A 21 -2.23 -5.96 9.37
CA LEU A 21 -3.14 -5.72 10.51
C LEU A 21 -4.29 -6.73 10.49
N VAL A 22 -4.84 -7.00 9.31
CA VAL A 22 -5.89 -8.01 9.06
C VAL A 22 -5.62 -8.66 7.70
N GLY A 23 -5.69 -9.99 7.63
CA GLY A 23 -5.37 -10.79 6.43
C GLY A 23 -4.17 -11.72 6.63
N HIS A 24 -3.54 -12.13 5.53
CA HIS A 24 -2.42 -13.08 5.52
C HIS A 24 -1.14 -12.45 4.94
N GLY A 25 -1.26 -11.58 3.93
CA GLY A 25 -0.13 -10.97 3.24
C GLY A 25 0.66 -11.99 2.41
N ASN A 26 1.99 -11.91 2.47
CA ASN A 26 2.88 -12.70 1.62
C ASN A 26 2.69 -14.23 1.73
N THR A 27 2.26 -14.75 2.88
CA THR A 27 2.11 -16.19 3.16
C THR A 27 0.87 -16.46 3.98
N TYR A 28 0.38 -17.70 4.01
CA TYR A 28 -0.75 -18.07 4.88
C TYR A 28 -0.42 -17.79 6.36
N LYS A 29 -1.26 -16.98 7.02
CA LYS A 29 -1.09 -16.48 8.40
C LYS A 29 0.21 -15.68 8.59
N GLY A 30 0.68 -15.05 7.52
CA GLY A 30 1.82 -14.16 7.53
C GLY A 30 1.55 -12.89 8.34
N LYS A 31 2.63 -12.23 8.75
CA LYS A 31 2.59 -10.95 9.48
C LYS A 31 2.98 -9.76 8.61
N TYR A 32 3.45 -10.03 7.40
CA TYR A 32 4.03 -9.05 6.51
C TYR A 32 3.51 -9.24 5.10
N GLU A 33 3.37 -8.13 4.40
CA GLU A 33 2.79 -8.06 3.06
C GLU A 33 3.75 -7.35 2.12
N GLY A 34 3.79 -7.85 0.88
CA GLY A 34 4.51 -7.26 -0.23
C GLY A 34 6.02 -7.15 -0.05
N TYR A 35 6.64 -6.34 -0.90
CA TYR A 35 8.03 -5.94 -0.87
C TYR A 35 8.13 -4.46 -1.25
N MET A 36 9.07 -3.74 -0.65
CA MET A 36 9.38 -2.38 -1.05
C MET A 36 10.87 -2.12 -1.00
N ASP A 37 11.40 -1.39 -1.97
CA ASP A 37 12.69 -0.70 -1.90
C ASP A 37 12.54 0.74 -2.41
N ALA A 38 13.63 1.43 -2.72
CA ALA A 38 13.58 2.81 -3.23
C ALA A 38 12.87 2.94 -4.60
N GLN A 39 12.83 1.88 -5.41
CA GLN A 39 12.36 1.91 -6.79
C GLN A 39 11.13 1.03 -7.03
N THR A 40 10.91 0.05 -6.16
CA THR A 40 9.92 -1.01 -6.36
C THR A 40 8.96 -1.04 -5.19
N ILE A 41 7.67 -1.11 -5.50
CA ILE A 41 6.61 -1.52 -4.58
C ILE A 41 5.93 -2.72 -5.23
N ALA A 42 5.90 -3.86 -4.53
CA ALA A 42 5.19 -5.06 -4.94
C ALA A 42 4.23 -5.47 -3.84
N THR A 43 2.99 -5.79 -4.19
CA THR A 43 1.95 -6.18 -3.23
C THR A 43 0.95 -7.12 -3.86
N TYR A 44 0.43 -8.04 -3.06
CA TYR A 44 -0.75 -8.84 -3.37
C TYR A 44 -2.05 -8.07 -3.22
N MET A 45 -2.05 -6.88 -2.59
CA MET A 45 -3.24 -6.05 -2.51
C MET A 45 -3.75 -5.66 -3.90
N HIS A 46 -4.98 -6.08 -4.21
CA HIS A 46 -5.71 -5.71 -5.42
C HIS A 46 -7.04 -5.03 -5.09
N GLY A 47 -7.78 -4.69 -6.16
CA GLY A 47 -8.78 -3.62 -6.15
C GLY A 47 -8.14 -2.27 -6.53
N PRO A 48 -8.85 -1.14 -6.39
CA PRO A 48 -8.23 0.16 -6.58
C PRO A 48 -7.26 0.44 -5.42
N LEU A 49 -5.99 0.06 -5.59
CA LEU A 49 -4.93 0.28 -4.60
C LEU A 49 -4.68 1.78 -4.41
N LEU A 50 -4.32 2.50 -5.46
CA LEU A 50 -3.94 3.90 -5.35
C LEU A 50 -5.10 4.80 -4.88
N PRO A 51 -6.33 4.70 -5.42
CA PRO A 51 -7.44 5.57 -5.01
C PRO A 51 -7.90 5.36 -3.55
N LYS A 52 -7.59 4.22 -2.92
CA LYS A 52 -7.91 3.97 -1.50
C LYS A 52 -6.72 4.21 -0.58
N ASN A 53 -5.57 4.57 -1.12
CA ASN A 53 -4.35 4.77 -0.37
C ASN A 53 -3.60 5.96 -0.97
N PRO A 54 -4.10 7.20 -0.79
CA PRO A 54 -3.54 8.39 -1.42
C PRO A 54 -2.06 8.58 -1.11
N ALA A 55 -1.62 8.29 0.13
CA ALA A 55 -0.20 8.30 0.49
C ALA A 55 0.68 7.35 -0.35
N ILE A 56 0.17 6.19 -0.79
CA ILE A 56 0.91 5.30 -1.69
C ILE A 56 0.94 5.90 -3.11
N ALA A 57 -0.15 6.52 -3.55
CA ALA A 57 -0.20 7.19 -4.84
C ALA A 57 0.83 8.32 -4.92
N ASP A 58 0.88 9.16 -3.88
CA ASP A 58 1.84 10.26 -3.78
C ASP A 58 3.29 9.76 -3.78
N GLU A 59 3.59 8.70 -3.02
CA GLU A 59 4.92 8.10 -3.00
C GLU A 59 5.35 7.61 -4.39
N VAL A 60 4.44 6.96 -5.14
CA VAL A 60 4.73 6.51 -6.52
C VAL A 60 4.96 7.70 -7.45
N ILE A 61 4.15 8.75 -7.37
CA ILE A 61 4.29 9.96 -8.18
C ILE A 61 5.61 10.66 -7.85
N LEU A 62 5.92 10.85 -6.57
CA LEU A 62 7.13 11.49 -6.09
C LEU A 62 8.38 10.75 -6.56
N ARG A 63 8.41 9.42 -6.43
CA ARG A 63 9.50 8.59 -6.98
C ARG A 63 9.63 8.75 -8.49
N GLY A 64 8.52 8.81 -9.22
CA GLY A 64 8.49 9.02 -10.66
C GLY A 64 9.09 10.36 -11.08
N LEU A 65 8.66 11.46 -10.42
CA LEU A 65 9.18 12.81 -10.65
C LEU A 65 10.66 12.89 -10.29
N ASN A 66 11.08 12.27 -9.19
CA ASN A 66 12.46 12.26 -8.71
C ASN A 66 13.45 11.51 -9.59
N ARG A 67 12.99 10.85 -10.67
CA ARG A 67 13.87 10.34 -11.72
C ARG A 67 14.46 11.46 -12.59
N ARG A 68 13.84 12.63 -12.63
CA ARG A 68 14.23 13.74 -13.53
C ARG A 68 14.27 15.11 -12.85
N TYR A 69 13.48 15.32 -11.81
CA TYR A 69 13.35 16.59 -11.12
C TYR A 69 13.68 16.40 -9.63
N ALA A 70 14.22 17.40 -8.94
CA ALA A 70 14.40 17.34 -7.50
C ALA A 70 13.13 17.89 -6.83
N VAL A 71 12.17 17.00 -6.53
CA VAL A 71 10.90 17.32 -5.88
C VAL A 71 10.92 16.74 -4.47
N GLU A 72 10.87 17.61 -3.47
CA GLU A 72 10.88 17.17 -2.06
C GLU A 72 9.49 16.71 -1.59
N GLN A 73 8.43 17.39 -2.03
CA GLN A 73 7.05 17.11 -1.65
C GLN A 73 6.08 17.47 -2.77
N LEU A 74 4.95 16.78 -2.82
CA LEU A 74 3.83 17.12 -3.69
C LEU A 74 2.95 18.19 -3.02
N GLU A 75 2.25 18.97 -3.83
CA GLU A 75 1.21 19.86 -3.34
C GLU A 75 0.07 19.03 -2.74
N GLN A 76 -0.37 19.39 -1.54
CA GLN A 76 -1.45 18.67 -0.87
C GLN A 76 -2.78 18.89 -1.57
N LEU A 77 -3.46 17.79 -1.87
CA LEU A 77 -4.80 17.80 -2.44
C LEU A 77 -5.85 17.47 -1.36
N GLN A 78 -7.11 17.73 -1.69
CA GLN A 78 -8.22 17.40 -0.81
C GLN A 78 -8.61 15.91 -0.96
N ASP A 79 -8.04 15.04 -0.12
CA ASP A 79 -8.28 13.58 -0.14
C ASP A 79 -9.54 13.14 0.63
N THR A 80 -10.60 13.95 0.62
CA THR A 80 -11.78 13.68 1.49
C THR A 80 -12.47 12.36 1.15
N LEU A 81 -12.59 12.03 -0.14
CA LEU A 81 -13.31 10.82 -0.58
C LEU A 81 -12.44 9.56 -0.45
N GLU A 82 -11.16 9.69 -0.75
CA GLU A 82 -10.13 8.66 -0.65
C GLU A 82 -9.98 8.20 0.80
N ASN A 83 -9.87 9.16 1.72
CA ASN A 83 -9.80 8.88 3.16
C ASN A 83 -11.11 8.27 3.66
N ALA A 84 -12.28 8.80 3.27
CA ALA A 84 -13.56 8.20 3.64
C ALA A 84 -13.68 6.74 3.15
N ALA A 85 -13.22 6.43 1.94
CA ALA A 85 -13.21 5.08 1.39
C ALA A 85 -12.21 4.15 2.12
N HIS A 86 -11.06 4.68 2.53
CA HIS A 86 -10.06 3.97 3.33
C HIS A 86 -10.62 3.63 4.72
N ASP A 87 -11.17 4.62 5.42
CA ASP A 87 -11.67 4.53 6.79
C ASP A 87 -12.89 3.63 6.90
N ALA A 88 -13.76 3.62 5.88
CA ALA A 88 -14.89 2.70 5.82
C ALA A 88 -14.43 1.24 5.95
N MET A 89 -13.29 0.88 5.36
CA MET A 89 -12.73 -0.46 5.48
C MET A 89 -12.00 -0.69 6.80
N LEU A 90 -11.25 0.28 7.32
CA LEU A 90 -10.63 0.16 8.65
C LEU A 90 -11.70 -0.09 9.73
N LYS A 91 -12.78 0.68 9.69
CA LYS A 91 -13.95 0.51 10.56
C LYS A 91 -14.57 -0.87 10.41
N ARG A 92 -14.78 -1.34 9.18
CA ARG A 92 -15.35 -2.69 8.92
C ARG A 92 -14.46 -3.81 9.47
N LEU A 93 -13.15 -3.61 9.49
CA LEU A 93 -12.17 -4.58 9.97
C LEU A 93 -11.82 -4.41 11.46
N ASN A 94 -12.44 -3.45 12.16
CA ASN A 94 -12.16 -3.09 13.55
C ASN A 94 -10.69 -2.75 13.81
N VAL A 95 -10.03 -2.13 12.83
CA VAL A 95 -8.67 -1.60 12.96
C VAL A 95 -8.78 -0.16 13.45
N LYS A 96 -8.09 0.14 14.56
CA LYS A 96 -8.02 1.49 15.15
C LYS A 96 -6.90 2.29 14.52
#